data_AF-A0A350CDL5-F1
#
_entry.id   AF-A0A350CDL5-F1
#
_cell.length_a   1.000
_cell.length_b   1.000
_cell.length_c   1.000
_cell.angle_alpha   90.00
_cell.angle_beta   90.00
_cell.angle_gamma   90.00
#
_symmetry.space_group_name_H-M   'P 1'
#
loop_
_entity.id
_entity.type
_entity.pdbx_description
1 polymer ?
#
loop_
_entity_poly.entity_id
_entity_poly.type
_entity_poly.pdbx_seq_one_letter_code
_entity_poly.pdbx_strand_id
1 'polypeptide(L)'
;MAATGSYRGGWWRLSVSALLLALIWCVVLPALSRRPGVRQRIEFLEGRGINPSAKFFTEQEAGWRNAAEVERRVRQHPEAFWGLPWSG
;
A
#
# COMPACT_ATOMS: atom_id res chain seq x y z
N MET A 1 30.85 -7.53 -18.39
CA MET A 1 30.15 -6.69 -19.39
C MET A 1 29.32 -5.67 -18.62
N ALA A 2 29.76 -4.41 -18.62
CA ALA A 2 29.13 -3.34 -17.84
C ALA A 2 27.91 -2.80 -18.61
N ALA A 3 26.72 -2.95 -18.03
CA ALA A 3 25.51 -2.33 -18.55
C ALA A 3 25.50 -0.84 -18.21
N THR A 4 26.18 -0.02 -19.01
CA THR A 4 26.00 1.43 -19.04
C THR A 4 24.79 1.78 -19.92
N GLY A 5 23.64 1.17 -19.60
CA GLY A 5 22.37 1.56 -20.19
C GLY A 5 22.01 2.96 -19.68
N SER A 6 21.81 3.91 -20.58
CA SER A 6 21.60 5.32 -20.24
C SER A 6 20.39 5.51 -19.30
N TYR A 7 20.63 5.53 -17.98
CA TYR A 7 19.60 5.62 -16.93
C TYR A 7 18.89 6.98 -16.92
N ARG A 8 19.40 7.95 -17.70
CA ARG A 8 18.91 9.34 -17.77
C ARG A 8 17.41 9.42 -18.09
N GLY A 9 16.91 8.58 -18.99
CA GLY A 9 15.48 8.55 -19.33
C GLY A 9 14.61 7.89 -18.25
N GLY A 10 15.14 6.89 -17.54
CA GLY A 10 14.42 6.21 -16.45
C GLY A 10 14.28 7.11 -15.22
N TRP A 11 15.35 7.81 -14.85
CA TRP A 11 15.35 8.75 -13.74
C TRP A 11 14.38 9.91 -13.96
N TRP A 12 14.32 10.46 -15.17
CA TRP A 12 13.33 11.49 -15.50
C TRP A 12 11.90 11.00 -15.30
N ARG A 13 11.57 9.79 -15.78
CA ARG A 13 10.24 9.20 -15.60
C ARG A 13 9.89 8.99 -14.12
N LEU A 14 10.86 8.55 -13.31
CA LEU A 14 10.70 8.39 -11.87
C LEU A 14 10.46 9.74 -11.19
N SER A 15 11.27 10.75 -11.49
CA SER A 15 11.13 12.10 -10.93
C SER A 15 9.78 12.72 -11.31
N VAL A 16 9.34 12.59 -12.56
CA VAL A 16 8.02 13.09 -12.98
C VAL A 16 6.90 12.37 -12.25
N SER A 17 6.98 11.04 -12.13
CA SER A 17 5.96 10.25 -11.41
C SER A 17 5.91 10.63 -9.93
N ALA A 18 7.06 10.77 -9.29
CA ALA A 18 7.16 11.20 -7.89
C ALA A 18 6.61 12.62 -7.69
N LEU A 19 6.93 13.55 -8.60
CA LEU A 19 6.40 14.92 -8.58
C LEU A 19 4.87 14.94 -8.72
N LEU A 20 4.33 14.13 -9.64
CA LEU A 20 2.87 14.01 -9.82
C LEU A 20 2.20 13.45 -8.57
N LEU A 21 2.77 12.41 -7.97
CA LEU A 21 2.27 11.86 -6.70
C LEU A 21 2.31 12.92 -5.59
N ALA A 22 3.42 13.65 -5.46
CA ALA A 22 3.55 14.71 -4.47
C ALA A 22 2.53 15.84 -4.71
N LEU A 23 2.31 16.26 -5.95
CA LEU A 23 1.30 17.26 -6.31
C LEU A 23 -0.11 16.78 -5.96
N ILE A 24 -0.44 15.54 -6.31
CA ILE A 24 -1.75 14.96 -5.99
C ILE A 24 -1.95 14.93 -4.49
N TRP A 25 -0.95 14.47 -3.73
CA TRP A 25 -1.02 14.30 -2.29
C TRP A 25 -1.07 15.61 -1.52
N CYS A 26 -0.21 16.56 -1.86
CA CYS A 26 -0.03 17.79 -1.10
C CYS A 26 -0.94 18.94 -1.57
N VAL A 27 -1.43 18.89 -2.80
CA VAL A 27 -2.22 20.00 -3.38
C VAL A 27 -3.62 19.55 -3.75
N VAL A 28 -3.76 18.53 -4.59
CA VAL A 28 -5.07 18.15 -5.14
C VAL A 28 -5.99 17.58 -4.07
N LEU A 29 -5.51 16.63 -3.27
CA LEU A 29 -6.27 15.99 -2.19
C LEU A 29 -6.74 17.01 -1.13
N PRO A 30 -5.87 17.88 -0.57
CA PRO A 30 -6.28 18.92 0.38
C PRO A 30 -7.22 19.96 -0.23
N ALA A 31 -7.07 20.30 -1.52
CA ALA A 31 -8.02 21.19 -2.19
C ALA A 31 -9.40 20.54 -2.35
N LEU A 32 -9.43 19.24 -2.64
CA LEU A 32 -10.67 18.48 -2.80
C LEU A 32 -11.39 18.30 -1.45
N SER A 33 -10.66 18.10 -0.35
CA SER A 33 -11.25 17.95 0.99
C SER A 33 -11.94 19.23 1.49
N ARG A 34 -11.55 20.41 0.99
CA ARG A 34 -12.19 21.69 1.30
C ARG A 34 -13.52 21.89 0.59
N ARG A 35 -13.88 21.06 -0.41
CA ARG A 35 -15.17 21.17 -1.08
C ARG A 35 -16.30 20.82 -0.10
N PRO A 36 -17.43 21.57 -0.14
CA PRO A 36 -18.48 21.46 0.86
C PRO A 36 -19.06 20.03 0.97
N GLY A 37 -19.26 19.34 -0.15
CA GLY A 37 -19.79 17.96 -0.13
C GLY A 37 -18.86 16.93 0.49
N VAL A 38 -17.53 17.10 0.32
CA VAL A 38 -16.54 16.21 0.94
C VAL A 38 -16.41 16.51 2.43
N ARG A 39 -16.34 17.80 2.76
CA ARG A 39 -16.22 18.26 4.14
C ARG A 39 -17.42 17.87 5.01
N GLN A 40 -18.65 18.03 4.50
CA GLN A 40 -19.86 17.59 5.18
C GLN A 40 -19.82 16.09 5.50
N ARG A 41 -19.29 15.28 4.59
CA ARG A 41 -19.17 13.83 4.79
C ARG A 41 -18.09 13.48 5.83
N ILE A 42 -16.97 14.20 5.83
CA ILE A 42 -15.91 14.04 6.84
C ILE A 42 -16.47 14.40 8.22
N GLU A 43 -17.10 15.57 8.37
CA GLU A 43 -17.69 16.02 9.64
C GLU A 43 -18.79 15.06 10.14
N PHE A 44 -19.58 14.50 9.23
CA PHE A 44 -20.59 13.46 9.55
C PHE A 44 -19.99 12.17 10.13
N LEU A 45 -18.81 11.77 9.64
CA LEU A 45 -18.10 10.56 10.09
C LEU A 45 -17.36 10.83 11.41
N GLU A 46 -16.68 11.97 11.51
CA GLU A 46 -16.00 12.44 12.71
C GLU A 46 -16.99 12.62 13.87
N GLY A 47 -18.15 13.24 13.61
CA GLY A 47 -19.21 13.42 14.60
C GLY A 47 -19.81 12.12 15.15
N ARG A 48 -19.59 10.98 14.49
CA ARG A 48 -19.99 9.65 14.97
C ARG A 48 -18.84 8.80 15.50
N GLY A 49 -17.61 9.34 15.52
CA GLY A 49 -16.41 8.58 15.87
C GLY A 49 -16.12 7.42 14.91
N ILE A 50 -16.69 7.45 13.70
CA ILE A 50 -16.48 6.40 12.70
C ILE A 50 -15.17 6.71 11.98
N ASN A 51 -14.17 5.84 12.12
CA ASN A 51 -12.95 5.93 11.34
C ASN A 51 -13.17 5.28 9.94
N PRO A 52 -13.31 6.06 8.86
CA PRO A 52 -13.56 5.51 7.53
C PRO A 52 -12.34 4.77 6.93
N SER A 53 -11.16 4.96 7.50
CA SER A 53 -9.93 4.25 7.09
C SER A 53 -9.73 2.92 7.80
N ALA A 54 -10.51 2.65 8.85
CA ALA A 54 -10.50 1.35 9.52
C ALA A 54 -11.11 0.30 8.58
N LYS A 55 -10.24 -0.49 7.93
CA LYS A 55 -10.66 -1.72 7.26
C LYS A 55 -10.91 -2.77 8.32
N PHE A 56 -12.17 -3.13 8.54
CA PHE A 56 -12.51 -4.35 9.24
C PHE A 56 -12.26 -5.52 8.29
N PHE A 57 -11.14 -6.22 8.48
CA PHE A 57 -10.80 -7.44 7.75
C PHE A 57 -11.64 -8.63 8.27
N THR A 58 -12.96 -8.47 8.37
CA THR A 58 -13.86 -9.51 8.88
C THR A 58 -13.97 -10.71 7.94
N GLU A 59 -13.58 -10.55 6.67
CA GLU A 59 -13.64 -11.57 5.62
C GLU A 59 -12.28 -12.26 5.35
N GLN A 60 -11.30 -12.14 6.23
CA GLN A 60 -9.97 -12.72 5.98
C GLN A 60 -9.87 -14.20 6.39
N GLU A 61 -10.93 -15.00 6.19
CA GLU A 61 -10.82 -16.47 6.24
C GLU A 61 -9.71 -16.98 5.30
N ALA A 62 -9.59 -16.34 4.13
CA ALA A 62 -8.57 -16.68 3.16
C ALA A 62 -7.13 -16.39 3.66
N GLY A 63 -6.92 -15.39 4.52
CA GLY A 63 -5.58 -15.10 5.04
C GLY A 63 -5.07 -16.20 5.97
N TRP A 64 -5.94 -16.73 6.83
CA TRP A 64 -5.62 -17.86 7.71
C TRP A 64 -5.37 -19.15 6.92
N ARG A 65 -6.18 -19.41 5.87
CA ARG A 65 -5.97 -20.57 4.99
C ARG A 65 -4.66 -20.49 4.20
N ASN A 66 -4.31 -19.30 3.72
CA ASN A 66 -3.08 -19.07 2.98
C ASN A 66 -1.84 -19.15 3.88
N ALA A 67 -1.95 -18.74 5.15
CA ALA A 67 -0.86 -18.86 6.12
C ALA A 67 -0.44 -20.33 6.33
N ALA A 68 -1.41 -21.24 6.49
CA ALA A 68 -1.13 -22.67 6.65
C ALA A 68 -0.47 -23.30 5.41
N GLU A 69 -0.87 -22.88 4.20
CA GLU A 69 -0.28 -23.35 2.95
C GLU A 69 1.14 -22.82 2.75
N VAL A 70 1.40 -21.56 3.10
CA VAL A 70 2.75 -20.99 3.08
C VAL A 70 3.65 -21.74 4.04
N GLU A 71 3.19 -22.03 5.26
CA GLU A 71 3.99 -22.75 6.25
C GLU A 71 4.29 -24.20 5.83
N ARG A 72 3.33 -24.86 5.16
CA ARG A 72 3.54 -26.17 4.54
C ARG A 72 4.62 -26.11 3.45
N ARG A 73 4.56 -25.10 2.57
CA ARG A 73 5.55 -24.93 1.49
C ARG A 73 6.94 -24.57 1.99
N VAL A 74 7.03 -23.77 3.05
CA VAL A 74 8.30 -23.48 3.73
C VAL A 74 8.92 -24.76 4.31
N ARG A 75 8.11 -25.68 4.87
CA ARG A 75 8.59 -26.99 5.34
C ARG A 75 9.02 -27.93 4.21
N GLN A 76 8.35 -27.87 3.05
CA GLN A 76 8.62 -28.76 1.92
C GLN A 76 9.78 -28.29 1.02
N HIS A 77 9.92 -26.97 0.84
CA HIS A 77 10.87 -26.33 -0.07
C HIS A 77 11.54 -25.11 0.58
N PRO A 78 12.35 -25.32 1.63
CA PRO A 78 13.00 -24.21 2.35
C PRO A 78 13.91 -23.36 1.44
N GLU A 79 14.49 -23.95 0.40
CA GLU A 79 15.34 -23.29 -0.60
C GLU A 79 14.59 -22.30 -1.50
N ALA A 80 13.26 -22.42 -1.61
CA ALA A 80 12.43 -21.55 -2.44
C ALA A 80 12.06 -20.22 -1.73
N PHE A 81 12.37 -20.09 -0.45
CA PHE A 81 12.05 -18.91 0.36
C PHE A 81 13.34 -18.25 0.87
N TRP A 82 13.39 -16.91 0.83
CA TRP A 82 14.51 -16.16 1.40
C TRP A 82 14.51 -16.30 2.94
N GLY A 83 15.67 -16.60 3.53
CA GLY A 83 15.81 -17.09 4.90
C GLY A 83 15.20 -16.19 5.99
N LEU A 84 14.25 -16.71 6.76
CA LEU A 84 14.48 -17.38 8.06
C LEU A 84 13.14 -17.91 8.64
N PRO A 85 13.18 -18.99 9.45
CA PRO A 85 12.04 -19.59 10.10
C PRO A 85 11.46 -18.65 11.14
N TRP A 86 10.13 -18.55 11.17
CA TRP A 86 9.40 -17.79 12.19
C TRP A 86 9.56 -18.51 13.54
N SER A 87 10.46 -18.04 14.40
CA SER A 87 10.55 -18.46 15.80
C SER A 87 9.58 -17.61 16.61
N GLY A 88 8.37 -18.14 16.82
CA GLY A 88 7.44 -17.65 17.83
C GLY A 88 7.93 -17.94 19.24
#